data_AF-A0A3A5JL31-F1
#
_entry.id   AF-A0A3A5JL31-F1
#
_cell.length_a   1.000
_cell.length_b   1.000
_cell.length_c   1.000
_cell.angle_alpha   90.00
_cell.angle_beta   90.00
_cell.angle_gamma   90.00
#
_symmetry.space_group_name_H-M   'P 1'
#
loop_
_entity.id
_entity.type
_entity.pdbx_description
1 polymer ?
#
loop_
_entity_poly.entity_id
_entity_poly.type
_entity_poly.pdbx_seq_one_letter_code
_entity_poly.pdbx_strand_id
1 'polypeptide(L)'
;VQVNRDTAARLGVGMSAVDQTLYDAFGQRQVSTLYRAANQYHVVMEIAPEYWADPSALKGIYVPTGSQAVSSKGSTAAPNLASPAALVPLSALADNSVARTAISISHQGTFPAVTVSFNLAPGTSIGQATALVDDAVKQLR
;
A
#
# COMPACT_ATOMS: atom_id res chain seq x y z
N VAL A 1 0.34 2.58 8.11
CA VAL A 1 0.80 1.56 9.08
C VAL A 1 2.21 1.94 9.51
N GLN A 2 2.42 2.21 10.79
CA GLN A 2 3.74 2.47 11.37
C GLN A 2 4.08 1.30 12.30
N VAL A 3 5.07 0.49 11.91
CA VAL A 3 5.45 -0.71 12.67
C VAL A 3 6.49 -0.36 13.72
N ASN A 4 6.25 -0.74 14.97
CA ASN A 4 7.25 -0.66 16.04
C ASN A 4 8.20 -1.86 15.93
N ARG A 5 9.37 -1.61 15.34
CA ARG A 5 10.39 -2.64 15.10
C ARG A 5 10.93 -3.26 16.38
N ASP A 6 11.03 -2.51 17.47
CA ASP A 6 11.52 -3.02 18.76
C ASP A 6 10.51 -3.97 19.40
N THR A 7 9.22 -3.63 19.35
CA THR A 7 8.13 -4.51 19.80
C THR A 7 8.05 -5.77 18.94
N ALA A 8 8.17 -5.62 17.61
CA ALA A 8 8.19 -6.76 16.69
C ALA A 8 9.36 -7.72 16.99
N ALA A 9 10.56 -7.19 17.23
CA ALA A 9 11.73 -8.00 17.59
C ALA A 9 11.56 -8.75 18.92
N ARG A 10 10.97 -8.10 19.93
CA ARG A 10 10.65 -8.75 21.23
C ARG A 10 9.64 -9.90 21.09
N LEU A 11 8.70 -9.77 20.15
CA LEU A 11 7.67 -10.77 19.86
C LEU A 11 8.13 -11.81 18.83
N GLY A 12 9.37 -11.77 18.37
CA GLY A 12 9.91 -12.72 17.39
C GLY A 12 9.29 -12.57 15.98
N VAL A 13 8.76 -11.39 15.66
CA VAL A 13 8.18 -11.07 14.35
C VAL A 13 9.22 -10.37 13.48
N GLY A 14 9.55 -10.98 12.34
CA GLY A 14 10.42 -10.36 11.34
C GLY A 14 9.67 -9.32 10.51
N MET A 15 10.34 -8.21 10.13
CA MET A 15 9.73 -7.18 9.27
C MET A 15 9.28 -7.73 7.92
N SER A 16 10.03 -8.69 7.35
CA SER A 16 9.63 -9.37 6.11
C SER A 16 8.34 -10.16 6.25
N ALA A 17 8.05 -10.72 7.44
CA ALA A 17 6.80 -11.42 7.69
C ALA A 17 5.63 -10.42 7.76
N VAL A 18 5.83 -9.24 8.35
CA VAL A 18 4.84 -8.15 8.36
C VAL A 18 4.54 -7.69 6.93
N ASP A 19 5.58 -7.39 6.15
CA ASP A 19 5.44 -6.93 4.76
C ASP A 19 4.72 -7.96 3.90
N GLN A 20 5.09 -9.24 4.02
CA GLN A 20 4.47 -10.31 3.26
C GLN A 20 3.00 -10.54 3.66
N THR A 21 2.68 -10.47 4.96
CA THR A 21 1.30 -10.59 5.44
C THR A 21 0.43 -9.43 4.93
N LEU A 22 0.94 -8.21 4.95
CA LEU A 22 0.23 -7.03 4.42
C LEU A 22 0.07 -7.10 2.91
N TYR A 23 1.09 -7.58 2.19
CA TYR A 23 1.05 -7.75 0.74
C TYR A 23 0.08 -8.86 0.32
N ASP A 24 0.00 -9.95 1.08
CA ASP A 24 -0.96 -11.03 0.83
C ASP A 24 -2.41 -10.60 1.13
N ALA A 25 -2.60 -9.67 2.07
CA ALA A 25 -3.92 -9.19 2.47
C ALA A 25 -4.47 -8.07 1.56
N PHE A 26 -3.63 -7.10 1.16
CA PHE A 26 -4.07 -5.88 0.45
C PHE A 26 -3.37 -5.66 -0.90
N GLY A 27 -2.42 -6.53 -1.26
CA GLY A 27 -1.78 -6.52 -2.57
C GLY A 27 -2.48 -7.46 -3.55
N GLN A 28 -2.38 -7.16 -4.84
CA GLN A 28 -2.79 -8.08 -5.89
C GLN A 28 -1.69 -9.12 -6.10
N ARG A 29 -1.70 -10.19 -5.30
CA ARG A 29 -0.72 -11.25 -5.45
C ARG A 29 -1.19 -12.29 -6.46
N GLN A 30 -0.52 -12.33 -7.61
CA GLN A 30 -0.68 -13.41 -8.58
C GLN A 30 -0.08 -14.70 -8.01
N VAL A 31 -0.94 -15.67 -7.66
CA VAL A 31 -0.55 -16.92 -7.01
C VAL A 31 -0.26 -18.05 -8.00
N SER A 32 -0.82 -18.01 -9.20
CA SER A 32 -0.54 -19.01 -10.26
C SER A 32 -0.96 -18.49 -11.64
N THR A 33 -0.38 -19.09 -12.69
CA THR A 33 -0.85 -18.92 -14.07
C THR A 33 -1.42 -20.26 -14.53
N LEU A 34 -2.71 -20.30 -14.83
CA LEU A 34 -3.36 -21.45 -15.42
C LEU A 34 -3.16 -21.41 -16.94
N TYR A 35 -2.47 -22.41 -17.48
CA TYR A 35 -2.27 -22.57 -18.91
C TYR A 35 -3.39 -23.42 -19.50
N ARG A 36 -4.17 -22.85 -20.41
CA ARG A 36 -5.07 -23.60 -21.32
C ARG A 36 -4.49 -23.55 -22.73
N ALA A 37 -4.91 -24.48 -23.59
CA ALA A 37 -4.35 -24.69 -24.93
C ALA A 37 -4.27 -23.42 -25.82
N ALA A 38 -5.10 -22.40 -25.56
CA ALA A 38 -5.11 -21.13 -26.29
C ALA A 38 -4.88 -19.88 -25.42
N ASN A 39 -4.92 -19.96 -24.08
CA ASN A 39 -4.93 -18.78 -23.21
C ASN A 39 -4.20 -19.02 -21.87
N GLN A 40 -3.65 -17.95 -21.31
CA GLN A 40 -3.08 -17.91 -19.96
C GLN A 40 -4.00 -17.10 -19.04
N TYR A 41 -4.33 -17.65 -17.86
CA TYR A 41 -5.15 -16.96 -16.85
C TYR A 41 -4.34 -16.77 -15.57
N HIS A 42 -4.31 -15.53 -15.06
CA HIS A 42 -3.67 -15.20 -13.79
C HIS A 42 -4.67 -15.40 -12.65
N VAL A 43 -4.31 -16.20 -11.65
CA VAL A 43 -5.08 -16.35 -10.41
C VAL A 43 -4.52 -15.36 -9.40
N VAL A 44 -5.37 -14.44 -8.92
CA VAL A 44 -5.02 -13.45 -7.90
C VAL A 44 -5.73 -13.81 -6.60
N MET A 45 -5.00 -13.86 -5.50
CA MET A 45 -5.58 -13.95 -4.16
C MET A 45 -5.76 -12.54 -3.63
N GLU A 46 -6.93 -12.27 -3.04
CA GLU A 46 -7.28 -11.00 -2.42
C GLU A 46 -8.22 -11.30 -1.25
N ILE A 47 -8.24 -10.45 -0.21
CA ILE A 47 -9.27 -10.53 0.85
C ILE A 47 -10.66 -10.21 0.25
N ALA A 48 -11.80 -10.44 0.90
CA ALA A 48 -13.09 -10.09 0.29
C ALA A 48 -13.28 -8.55 0.16
N PRO A 49 -13.96 -8.03 -0.88
CA PRO A 49 -14.10 -6.59 -1.16
C PRO A 49 -14.61 -5.74 0.02
N GLU A 50 -15.44 -6.33 0.85
CA GLU A 50 -16.03 -5.69 2.05
C GLU A 50 -14.97 -5.29 3.09
N TYR A 51 -13.79 -5.92 3.07
CA TYR A 51 -12.69 -5.67 4.00
C TYR A 51 -11.56 -4.80 3.40
N TRP A 52 -11.69 -4.30 2.16
CA TRP A 52 -10.66 -3.45 1.53
C TRP A 52 -10.83 -1.97 1.85
N ALA A 53 -12.07 -1.52 2.03
CA ALA A 53 -12.41 -0.10 2.10
C ALA A 53 -12.23 0.50 3.50
N ASP A 54 -12.35 -0.30 4.55
CA ASP A 54 -12.28 0.17 5.93
C ASP A 54 -10.92 -0.15 6.58
N PRO A 55 -10.17 0.86 7.05
CA PRO A 55 -8.97 0.67 7.86
C PRO A 55 -9.16 -0.23 9.09
N SER A 56 -10.40 -0.44 9.56
CA SER A 56 -10.71 -1.38 10.65
C SER A 56 -10.32 -2.83 10.34
N ALA A 57 -10.25 -3.21 9.06
CA ALA A 57 -9.83 -4.55 8.63
C ALA A 57 -8.40 -4.90 9.07
N LEU A 58 -7.53 -3.89 9.26
CA LEU A 58 -6.17 -4.09 9.77
C LEU A 58 -6.13 -4.70 11.18
N LYS A 59 -7.22 -4.58 11.96
CA LYS A 59 -7.34 -5.18 13.29
C LYS A 59 -7.50 -6.70 13.24
N GLY A 60 -8.01 -7.24 12.13
CA GLY A 60 -8.18 -8.67 11.91
C GLY A 60 -6.93 -9.37 11.37
N ILE A 61 -5.84 -8.62 11.14
CA ILE A 61 -4.60 -9.17 10.60
C ILE A 61 -3.72 -9.72 11.72
N TYR A 62 -3.29 -10.96 11.55
CA TYR A 62 -2.36 -11.65 12.43
C TYR A 62 -1.08 -11.97 11.67
N VAL A 63 0.06 -11.68 12.30
CA VAL A 63 1.38 -11.93 11.72
C VAL A 63 1.98 -13.16 12.40
N PRO A 64 2.48 -14.16 11.64
CA PRO A 64 3.16 -15.31 12.22
C PRO A 64 4.51 -14.90 12.85
N THR A 65 4.78 -15.41 14.05
CA THR A 65 6.09 -15.30 14.70
C THR A 65 7.03 -16.38 14.18
N GLY A 66 8.33 -16.08 14.06
CA GLY A 66 9.35 -17.01 13.62
C GLY A 66 9.51 -17.12 12.10
N SER A 67 10.51 -17.89 11.65
CA SER A 67 10.93 -18.03 10.25
C SER A 67 9.91 -18.68 9.31
N GLN A 68 8.72 -19.02 9.79
CA GLN A 68 7.63 -19.57 9.00
C GLN A 68 6.81 -18.42 8.37
N ALA A 69 7.48 -17.56 7.60
CA ALA A 69 6.80 -16.76 6.62
C ALA A 69 6.23 -17.73 5.58
N VAL A 70 4.90 -17.79 5.47
CA VAL A 70 4.18 -18.72 4.59
C VAL A 70 4.76 -18.56 3.19
N SER A 71 5.54 -19.54 2.74
CA SER A 71 6.44 -19.33 1.60
C SER A 71 5.64 -19.07 0.33
N SER A 72 5.92 -17.92 -0.24
CA SER A 72 5.17 -17.32 -1.32
C SER A 72 5.65 -17.81 -2.69
N LYS A 73 5.39 -19.09 -3.02
CA LYS A 73 5.30 -19.70 -4.38
C LYS A 73 5.46 -21.21 -4.28
N GLY A 74 4.43 -21.96 -4.68
CA GLY A 74 4.57 -23.37 -5.08
C GLY A 74 5.01 -24.38 -4.02
N SER A 75 5.09 -24.03 -2.74
CA SER A 75 5.38 -25.02 -1.70
C SER A 75 4.12 -25.83 -1.41
N THR A 76 4.05 -27.04 -1.95
CA THR A 76 3.09 -28.09 -1.57
C THR A 76 3.43 -28.72 -0.22
N ALA A 77 4.46 -28.23 0.48
CA ALA A 77 4.67 -28.58 1.86
C ALA A 77 3.60 -27.85 2.67
N ALA A 78 2.65 -28.61 3.23
CA ALA A 78 1.82 -28.14 4.31
C ALA A 78 2.73 -27.38 5.30
N PRO A 79 2.39 -26.14 5.70
CA PRO A 79 3.17 -25.44 6.71
C PRO A 79 3.36 -26.43 7.86
N ASN A 80 4.61 -26.66 8.24
CA ASN A 80 4.90 -27.59 9.31
C ASN A 80 4.34 -26.98 10.60
N LEU A 81 3.07 -27.29 10.90
CA LEU A 81 2.33 -26.91 12.11
C LEU A 81 2.92 -27.58 13.37
N ALA A 82 4.03 -28.32 13.24
CA ALA A 82 4.69 -29.01 14.36
C ALA A 82 5.23 -28.07 15.45
N SER A 83 5.33 -26.76 15.17
CA SER A 83 5.35 -25.74 16.23
C SER A 83 4.09 -24.89 16.11
N PRO A 84 3.36 -24.59 17.19
CA PRO A 84 2.33 -23.57 17.16
C PRO A 84 3.01 -22.26 16.75
N ALA A 85 2.84 -21.85 15.48
CA ALA A 85 3.25 -20.55 15.03
C ALA A 85 2.43 -19.56 15.85
N ALA A 86 3.06 -18.89 16.82
CA ALA A 86 2.35 -17.89 17.59
C ALA A 86 1.92 -16.79 16.60
N LEU A 87 0.64 -16.45 16.64
CA LEU A 87 0.07 -15.40 15.83
C LEU A 87 0.00 -14.16 16.70
N VAL A 88 0.62 -13.08 16.26
CA VAL A 88 0.59 -11.80 16.95
C VAL A 88 -0.32 -10.86 16.16
N PRO A 89 -1.34 -10.26 16.79
CA PRO A 89 -2.19 -9.31 16.10
C PRO A 89 -1.36 -8.10 15.65
N LEU A 90 -1.58 -7.62 14.42
CA LEU A 90 -0.86 -6.47 13.86
C LEU A 90 -1.02 -5.23 14.75
N SER A 91 -2.16 -5.07 15.40
CA SER A 91 -2.42 -3.97 16.35
C SER A 91 -1.53 -3.98 17.59
N ALA A 92 -0.87 -5.09 17.94
CA ALA A 92 0.06 -5.14 19.06
C ALA A 92 1.47 -4.64 18.72
N LEU A 93 1.79 -4.52 17.43
CA LEU A 93 3.13 -4.16 16.93
C LEU A 93 3.12 -3.01 15.93
N ALA A 94 1.95 -2.49 15.53
CA ALA A 94 1.84 -1.40 14.57
C ALA A 94 0.68 -0.45 14.88
N ASP A 95 0.95 0.84 14.67
CA ASP A 95 -0.04 1.91 14.74
C ASP A 95 -0.60 2.19 13.34
N ASN A 96 -1.92 2.32 13.26
CA ASN A 96 -2.64 2.57 12.02
C ASN A 96 -3.28 3.95 12.08
N SER A 97 -2.95 4.80 11.11
CA SER A 97 -3.53 6.12 10.95
C SER A 97 -3.86 6.37 9.48
N VAL A 98 -4.93 7.14 9.25
CA VAL A 98 -5.30 7.63 7.93
C VAL A 98 -4.57 8.94 7.70
N ALA A 99 -3.74 9.00 6.67
CA ALA A 99 -3.01 10.20 6.28
C ALA A 99 -3.35 10.58 4.84
N ARG A 100 -3.42 11.89 4.57
CA ARG A 100 -3.53 12.40 3.19
C ARG A 100 -2.17 12.23 2.51
N THR A 101 -2.16 11.55 1.38
CA THR A 101 -0.97 11.36 0.54
C THR A 101 -1.29 11.71 -0.90
N ALA A 102 -0.27 12.09 -1.68
CA ALA A 102 -0.44 12.31 -3.11
C ALA A 102 -0.71 10.98 -3.81
N ILE A 103 -1.83 10.88 -4.54
CA ILE A 103 -2.19 9.68 -5.32
C ILE A 103 -1.29 9.57 -6.57
N SER A 104 -0.81 10.71 -7.06
CA SER A 104 0.16 10.82 -8.13
C SER A 104 1.06 12.01 -7.87
N ILE A 105 2.36 11.85 -8.16
CA ILE A 105 3.32 12.94 -8.19
C ILE A 105 3.64 13.19 -9.66
N SER A 106 3.18 14.32 -10.19
CA SER A 106 3.57 14.74 -11.53
C SER A 106 4.96 15.36 -11.48
N HIS A 107 5.74 15.13 -12.53
CA HIS A 107 7.10 15.66 -12.65
C HIS A 107 7.23 16.47 -13.94
N GLN A 108 7.99 17.57 -13.88
CA GLN A 108 8.49 18.28 -15.05
C GLN A 108 10.01 18.20 -15.04
N GLY A 109 10.57 17.38 -15.94
CA GLY A 109 11.96 16.96 -15.83
C GLY A 109 12.16 16.09 -14.58
N THR A 110 13.12 16.46 -13.72
CA THR A 110 13.40 15.77 -12.45
C THR A 110 12.68 16.37 -11.25
N PHE A 111 11.96 17.47 -11.42
CA PHE A 111 11.31 18.19 -10.31
C PHE A 111 9.82 17.84 -10.21
N PRO A 112 9.28 17.62 -9.00
CA PRO A 112 7.84 17.55 -8.78
C PRO A 112 7.13 18.83 -9.26
N ALA A 113 6.01 18.69 -9.94
CA ALA A 113 5.25 19.78 -10.53
C ALA A 113 3.74 19.53 -10.40
N VAL A 114 2.95 20.60 -10.40
CA VAL A 114 1.49 20.55 -10.47
C VAL A 114 1.04 21.40 -11.66
N THR A 115 0.19 20.84 -12.52
CA THR A 115 -0.37 21.56 -13.67
C THR A 115 -1.68 22.24 -13.27
N VAL A 116 -1.76 23.55 -13.42
CA VAL A 116 -2.98 24.33 -13.24
C VAL A 116 -3.42 24.86 -14.60
N SER A 117 -4.69 24.66 -14.94
CA SER A 117 -5.31 25.20 -16.16
C SER A 117 -6.42 26.17 -15.76
N PHE A 118 -6.54 27.29 -16.47
CA PHE A 118 -7.55 28.30 -16.20
C PHE A 118 -8.07 28.91 -17.50
N ASN A 119 -9.29 29.44 -17.43
CA ASN A 119 -9.87 30.26 -18.49
C ASN A 119 -9.78 31.74 -18.10
N LEU A 120 -9.73 32.61 -19.10
CA LEU A 120 -9.74 34.05 -18.86
C LEU A 120 -11.17 34.53 -18.62
N ALA A 121 -11.32 35.44 -17.67
CA ALA A 121 -12.58 36.18 -17.50
C ALA A 121 -12.80 37.13 -18.69
N PRO A 122 -14.06 37.45 -19.05
CA PRO A 122 -14.36 38.38 -20.13
C PRO A 122 -13.68 39.74 -19.91
N GLY A 123 -12.99 40.25 -20.93
CA GLY A 123 -12.31 41.56 -20.87
C GLY A 123 -10.96 41.56 -20.14
N THR A 124 -10.49 40.42 -19.61
CA THR A 124 -9.17 40.28 -19.00
C THR A 124 -8.14 39.81 -20.03
N SER A 125 -6.95 40.42 -20.04
CA SER A 125 -5.87 39.95 -20.90
C SER A 125 -5.11 38.77 -20.27
N ILE A 126 -4.46 37.95 -21.10
CA ILE A 126 -3.62 36.85 -20.60
C ILE A 126 -2.53 37.35 -19.66
N GLY A 127 -1.95 38.53 -19.92
CA GLY A 127 -0.91 39.12 -19.08
C GLY A 127 -1.40 39.51 -17.67
N GLN A 128 -2.64 39.99 -17.56
CA GLN A 128 -3.27 40.25 -16.26
C GLN A 128 -3.53 38.94 -15.51
N ALA A 129 -4.03 37.92 -16.21
CA ALA A 129 -4.27 36.61 -15.62
C ALA A 129 -2.97 35.94 -15.15
N THR A 130 -1.88 36.00 -15.93
CA THR A 130 -0.57 35.43 -15.55
C THR A 130 0.01 36.14 -14.32
N ALA A 131 -0.13 37.47 -14.23
CA ALA A 131 0.33 38.23 -13.07
C ALA A 131 -0.41 37.83 -11.77
N LEU A 132 -1.72 37.59 -11.87
CA LEU A 132 -2.53 37.11 -10.73
C LEU A 132 -2.14 35.70 -10.30
N VAL A 133 -1.87 34.80 -11.26
CA VAL A 133 -1.40 33.44 -10.96
C VAL A 133 -0.02 33.49 -10.30
N ASP A 134 0.90 34.29 -10.81
CA ASP A 134 2.24 34.45 -10.21
C ASP A 134 2.18 34.98 -8.78
N ASP A 135 1.27 35.92 -8.49
CA ASP A 135 1.06 36.44 -7.14
C ASP A 135 0.49 35.38 -6.19
N ALA A 136 -0.53 34.63 -6.63
CA ALA A 136 -1.08 33.51 -5.88
C ALA A 136 -0.01 32.42 -5.61
N VAL A 137 0.85 32.12 -6.58
CA VAL A 137 1.96 31.16 -6.41
C VAL A 137 2.98 31.67 -5.39
N LYS A 138 3.27 32.97 -5.35
CA LYS A 138 4.17 33.55 -4.33
C LYS A 138 3.59 33.43 -2.92
N GLN A 139 2.27 33.53 -2.75
CA GLN A 139 1.61 33.42 -1.44
C GLN A 139 1.60 31.97 -0.89
N LEU A 140 1.80 30.97 -1.74
CA LEU A 140 1.88 29.56 -1.34
C LEU A 140 3.28 29.13 -0.87
N ARG A 141 4.30 29.96 -1.09
CA ARG A 141 5.68 29.74 -0.64
C ARG A 141 5.90 30.30 0.75
#